data_AF-A0A969LFL9-F1
#
_entry.id   AF-A0A969LFL9-F1
#
_cell.length_a   1.000
_cell.length_b   1.000
_cell.length_c   1.000
_cell.angle_alpha   90.00
_cell.angle_beta   90.00
_cell.angle_gamma   90.00
#
_symmetry.space_group_name_H-M   'P 1'
#
loop_
_entity.id
_entity.type
_entity.pdbx_description
1 polymer ?
#
loop_
_entity_poly.entity_id
_entity_poly.type
_entity_poly.pdbx_seq_one_letter_code
_entity_poly.pdbx_strand_id
1 'polypeptide(L)'
;MLRTVIRNFEDDEVGAIGFASLSKVFGQCSAYPLALRDGRQPPSQALANRDGSPITPRVDLCNDKGSYRLDVDEIRSGRYPLAYPLAVIHPFDNSRSPIGGKFAAILQTEESQGLLAKIGLVPLRPLKSPSATPLVETDNLPQP
;
A
#
# COMPACT_ATOMS: atom_id res chain seq x y z
N MET A 1 9.26 12.56 -11.52
CA MET A 1 7.95 13.24 -11.54
C MET A 1 7.44 13.56 -10.13
N LEU A 2 7.17 12.58 -9.25
CA LEU A 2 6.74 12.88 -7.85
C LEU A 2 7.72 13.78 -7.08
N ARG A 3 9.04 13.56 -7.21
CA ARG A 3 10.05 14.44 -6.59
C ARG A 3 9.96 15.90 -7.05
N THR A 4 9.60 16.14 -8.32
CA THR A 4 9.43 17.50 -8.85
C THR A 4 8.17 18.15 -8.29
N VAL A 5 7.08 17.38 -8.18
CA VAL A 5 5.83 17.83 -7.54
C VAL A 5 6.06 18.21 -6.08
N ILE A 6 6.77 17.36 -5.33
CA ILE A 6 7.12 17.62 -3.92
C ILE A 6 8.00 18.86 -3.82
N ARG A 7 9.04 18.97 -4.66
CA ARG A 7 9.94 20.13 -4.66
C ARG A 7 9.21 21.44 -4.96
N ASN A 8 8.33 21.46 -5.97
CA ASN A 8 7.57 22.67 -6.30
C ASN A 8 6.61 23.08 -5.17
N PHE A 9 6.10 22.12 -4.39
CA PHE A 9 5.30 22.40 -3.20
C PHE A 9 6.16 22.96 -2.06
N GLU A 10 7.34 22.40 -1.83
CA GLU A 10 8.23 22.78 -0.71
C GLU A 10 9.01 24.08 -0.96
N ASP A 11 9.51 24.29 -2.18
CA ASP A 11 10.40 25.39 -2.55
C ASP A 11 9.65 26.60 -3.14
N ASP A 12 8.61 26.35 -3.96
CA ASP A 12 7.98 27.39 -4.79
C ASP A 12 6.52 27.72 -4.39
N GLU A 13 5.97 27.06 -3.36
CA GLU A 13 4.56 27.15 -2.93
C GLU A 13 3.53 26.91 -4.06
N VAL A 14 3.93 26.22 -5.13
CA VAL A 14 3.04 25.92 -6.26
C VAL A 14 2.36 24.58 -6.05
N GLY A 15 1.03 24.60 -5.97
CA GLY A 15 0.22 23.39 -5.96
C GLY A 15 0.35 22.60 -7.27
N ALA A 16 0.62 21.30 -7.17
CA ALA A 16 0.73 20.41 -8.32
C ALA A 16 -0.02 19.09 -8.08
N ILE A 17 -0.54 18.51 -9.17
CA ILE A 17 -1.17 17.19 -9.16
C ILE A 17 -0.22 16.20 -9.81
N GLY A 18 0.03 15.08 -9.15
CA GLY A 18 0.93 14.03 -9.64
C GLY A 18 0.39 12.65 -9.36
N PHE A 19 0.90 11.67 -10.13
CA PHE A 19 0.58 10.26 -9.97
C PHE A 19 1.83 9.50 -9.52
N ALA A 20 1.66 8.60 -8.57
CA ALA A 20 2.70 7.69 -8.13
C ALA A 20 2.08 6.42 -7.53
N SER A 21 2.89 5.38 -7.35
CA SER A 21 2.46 4.18 -6.63
C SER A 21 2.12 4.55 -5.19
N LEU A 22 1.14 3.84 -4.62
CA LEU A 22 0.66 4.07 -3.27
C LEU A 22 1.78 3.93 -2.22
N SER A 23 2.72 3.00 -2.45
CA SER A 23 3.95 2.83 -1.67
C SER A 23 4.87 4.06 -1.61
N LYS A 24 4.79 4.97 -2.58
CA LYS A 24 5.59 6.21 -2.62
C LYS A 24 4.85 7.41 -2.01
N VAL A 25 3.51 7.37 -1.97
CA VAL A 25 2.67 8.48 -1.48
C VAL A 25 2.26 8.27 -0.03
N PHE A 26 2.08 7.02 0.39
CA PHE A 26 1.72 6.69 1.76
C PHE A 26 2.80 7.18 2.74
N GLY A 27 2.38 7.92 3.78
CA GLY A 27 3.28 8.49 4.80
C GLY A 27 4.03 9.76 4.39
N GLN A 28 3.78 10.31 3.19
CA GLN A 28 4.34 11.60 2.76
C GLN A 28 3.55 12.77 3.36
N CYS A 29 4.27 13.84 3.73
CA CYS A 29 3.68 15.02 4.39
C CYS A 29 3.20 16.10 3.42
N SER A 30 3.70 16.10 2.19
CA SER A 30 3.49 17.16 1.19
C SER A 30 2.46 16.80 0.11
N ALA A 31 1.69 15.72 0.30
CA ALA A 31 0.72 15.27 -0.67
C ALA A 31 -0.60 14.86 -0.02
N TYR A 32 -1.72 15.36 -0.57
CA TYR A 32 -3.06 14.91 -0.20
C TYR A 32 -3.63 13.97 -1.26
N PRO A 33 -4.17 12.80 -0.86
CA PRO A 33 -4.87 11.89 -1.77
C PRO A 33 -6.13 12.56 -2.32
N LEU A 34 -6.26 12.63 -3.64
CA LEU A 34 -7.48 13.09 -4.28
C LEU A 34 -8.46 11.92 -4.43
N ALA A 35 -9.73 12.17 -4.12
CA ALA A 35 -10.81 11.24 -4.46
C ALA A 35 -11.05 11.29 -5.98
N LEU A 36 -11.12 10.13 -6.61
CA LEU A 36 -11.32 9.97 -8.04
C LEU A 36 -12.74 9.49 -8.30
N ARG A 37 -13.33 9.95 -9.40
CA ARG A 37 -14.67 9.54 -9.80
C ARG A 37 -14.61 9.00 -11.22
N ASP A 38 -15.14 7.80 -11.42
CA ASP A 38 -15.38 7.25 -12.74
C ASP A 38 -16.85 7.43 -13.13
N GLY A 39 -17.10 8.31 -14.09
CA GLY A 39 -18.42 8.64 -14.59
C GLY A 39 -19.41 9.02 -13.49
N ARG A 40 -20.45 8.21 -13.30
CA ARG A 40 -21.53 8.46 -12.32
C ARG A 40 -21.30 7.81 -10.95
N GLN A 41 -20.27 6.99 -10.78
CA GLN A 41 -19.99 6.31 -9.51
C GLN A 41 -19.73 7.32 -8.38
N PRO A 42 -19.88 6.94 -7.10
CA PRO A 42 -19.41 7.75 -5.99
C PRO A 42 -17.89 8.00 -6.08
N PRO A 43 -17.39 9.13 -5.58
CA PRO A 43 -15.95 9.35 -5.47
C PRO A 43 -15.29 8.26 -4.61
N SER A 44 -14.16 7.75 -5.07
CA SER A 44 -13.38 6.68 -4.46
C SER A 44 -11.97 7.18 -4.12
N GLN A 45 -11.41 6.74 -3.00
CA GLN A 45 -10.11 7.18 -2.51
C GLN A 45 -9.29 5.98 -2.04
N ALA A 46 -7.98 6.01 -2.29
CA ALA A 46 -7.09 4.91 -1.89
C ALA A 46 -6.75 4.88 -0.39
N LEU A 47 -7.06 5.96 0.34
CA LEU A 47 -6.79 6.11 1.76
C LEU A 47 -8.09 6.41 2.51
N ALA A 48 -8.23 5.81 3.68
CA ALA A 48 -9.32 6.04 4.61
C ALA A 48 -8.76 6.21 6.03
N ASN A 49 -9.51 6.87 6.91
CA ASN A 49 -9.24 6.86 8.35
C ASN A 49 -9.29 5.43 8.88
N ARG A 50 -8.74 5.19 10.08
CA ARG A 50 -8.78 3.84 10.70
C ARG A 50 -10.19 3.27 10.82
N ASP A 51 -11.14 4.13 11.16
CA ASP A 51 -12.57 3.80 11.28
C ASP A 51 -13.26 3.56 9.92
N GLY A 52 -12.55 3.75 8.80
CA GLY A 52 -13.07 3.60 7.44
C GLY A 52 -13.73 4.85 6.89
N SER A 53 -13.75 5.97 7.62
CA SER A 53 -14.29 7.23 7.11
C SER A 53 -13.34 7.87 6.07
N PRO A 54 -13.85 8.69 5.13
CA PRO A 54 -13.03 9.33 4.10
C PRO A 54 -11.99 10.30 4.66
N ILE A 55 -10.83 10.39 4.00
CA ILE A 55 -9.84 11.43 4.32
C ILE A 55 -10.31 12.77 3.75
N THR A 56 -10.36 13.78 4.61
CA THR A 56 -10.71 15.16 4.22
C THR A 56 -9.48 16.06 4.30
N PRO A 57 -9.46 17.21 3.61
CA PRO A 57 -8.36 18.18 3.71
C PRO A 57 -8.12 18.76 5.12
N ARG A 58 -8.99 18.46 6.09
CA ARG A 58 -8.84 18.87 7.50
C ARG A 58 -8.02 17.89 8.32
N VAL A 59 -7.78 16.68 7.80
CA VAL A 59 -6.99 15.65 8.48
C VAL A 59 -5.52 15.92 8.21
N ASP A 60 -4.73 16.16 9.26
CA ASP A 60 -3.28 16.35 9.12
C ASP A 60 -2.57 15.01 8.90
N LEU A 61 -2.31 14.68 7.63
CA LEU A 61 -1.66 13.42 7.25
C LEU A 61 -0.17 13.33 7.67
N CYS A 62 0.45 14.45 8.07
CA CYS A 62 1.86 14.51 8.44
C CYS A 62 2.09 14.32 9.94
N ASN A 63 1.31 15.01 10.77
CA ASN A 63 1.43 14.89 12.22
C ASN A 63 0.66 13.68 12.75
N ASP A 64 -0.44 13.30 12.10
CA ASP A 64 -1.23 12.12 12.49
C ASP A 64 -0.82 10.88 11.67
N LYS A 65 0.49 10.65 11.50
CA LYS A 65 0.99 9.44 10.83
C LYS A 65 0.51 8.20 11.58
N GLY A 66 -0.44 7.52 10.97
CA GLY A 66 -1.08 6.34 11.54
C GLY A 66 -2.56 6.51 11.85
N SER A 67 -3.17 7.69 11.74
CA SER A 67 -4.63 7.88 11.84
C SER A 67 -5.39 7.35 10.61
N TYR A 68 -4.66 7.11 9.52
CA TYR A 68 -5.17 6.62 8.25
C TYR A 68 -4.48 5.33 7.81
N ARG A 69 -5.14 4.63 6.89
CA ARG A 69 -4.70 3.37 6.30
C ARG A 69 -5.05 3.33 4.82
N LEU A 70 -4.46 2.35 4.14
CA LEU A 70 -4.86 1.94 2.81
C LEU A 70 -6.30 1.41 2.87
N ASP A 71 -7.16 1.88 1.98
CA ASP A 71 -8.48 1.28 1.79
C ASP A 71 -8.36 0.06 0.86
N VAL A 72 -7.89 -1.04 1.46
CA VAL A 72 -7.64 -2.32 0.78
C VAL A 72 -8.91 -2.85 0.12
N ASP A 73 -10.08 -2.64 0.73
CA ASP A 73 -11.35 -3.14 0.20
C ASP A 73 -11.82 -2.33 -1.00
N GLU A 74 -11.65 -1.00 -0.96
CA GLU A 74 -11.95 -0.13 -2.09
C GLU A 74 -11.08 -0.45 -3.31
N ILE A 75 -9.78 -0.71 -3.10
CA ILE A 75 -8.86 -1.07 -4.18
C ILE A 75 -9.15 -2.48 -4.70
N ARG A 76 -9.32 -3.47 -3.81
CA ARG A 76 -9.52 -4.87 -4.18
C ARG A 76 -10.86 -5.12 -4.87
N SER A 77 -11.90 -4.36 -4.53
CA SER A 77 -13.21 -4.46 -5.17
C SER A 77 -13.24 -3.92 -6.61
N GLY A 78 -12.16 -3.28 -7.08
CA GLY A 78 -12.07 -2.69 -8.41
C GLY A 78 -12.81 -1.36 -8.55
N ARG A 79 -13.28 -0.77 -7.44
CA ARG A 79 -13.96 0.54 -7.44
C ARG A 79 -12.98 1.71 -7.56
N TYR A 80 -11.75 1.55 -7.03
CA TYR A 80 -10.71 2.57 -7.21
C TYR A 80 -10.16 2.55 -8.65
N PRO A 81 -10.35 3.61 -9.45
CA PRO A 81 -10.16 3.56 -10.90
C PRO A 81 -8.69 3.49 -11.36
N LEU A 82 -7.73 3.75 -10.47
CA LEU A 82 -6.29 3.66 -10.78
C LEU A 82 -5.63 2.41 -10.17
N ALA A 83 -6.44 1.46 -9.69
CA ALA A 83 -5.93 0.17 -9.26
C ALA A 83 -5.50 -0.67 -10.48
N TYR A 84 -4.36 -1.35 -10.38
CA TYR A 84 -3.90 -2.28 -11.41
C TYR A 84 -3.22 -3.51 -10.77
N PRO A 85 -3.36 -4.70 -11.38
CA PRO A 85 -2.72 -5.91 -10.87
C PRO A 85 -1.21 -5.90 -11.15
N LEU A 86 -0.44 -6.48 -10.24
CA LEU A 86 0.94 -6.87 -10.53
C LEU A 86 0.93 -8.25 -11.18
N ALA A 87 1.53 -8.36 -12.37
CA ALA A 87 1.59 -9.59 -13.14
C ALA A 87 3.02 -10.12 -13.24
N VAL A 88 3.18 -11.43 -13.10
CA VAL A 88 4.41 -12.15 -13.45
C VAL A 88 4.22 -12.73 -14.85
N ILE A 89 5.02 -12.27 -15.80
CA ILE A 89 5.00 -12.77 -17.17
C ILE A 89 6.10 -13.82 -17.31
N HIS A 90 5.74 -15.03 -17.71
CA HIS A 90 6.69 -16.10 -17.98
C HIS A 90 6.27 -16.90 -19.22
N PRO A 91 7.22 -17.57 -19.91
CA PRO A 91 6.90 -18.44 -21.04
C PRO A 91 5.91 -19.54 -20.65
N PHE A 92 4.99 -19.85 -21.56
CA PHE A 92 4.00 -20.91 -21.40
C PHE A 92 4.51 -22.27 -21.91
N ASP A 93 5.44 -22.24 -22.86
CA ASP A 93 6.10 -23.42 -23.36
C ASP A 93 7.09 -23.94 -22.30
N ASN A 94 6.98 -25.22 -21.95
CA ASN A 94 7.91 -25.91 -21.04
C ASN A 94 9.35 -26.03 -21.62
N SER A 95 9.72 -25.20 -22.59
CA SER A 95 11.03 -25.14 -23.22
C SER A 95 12.10 -24.56 -22.27
N ARG A 96 11.67 -23.97 -21.14
CA ARG A 96 12.55 -23.39 -20.12
C ARG A 96 12.21 -23.89 -18.72
N SER A 97 13.14 -23.69 -17.80
CA SER A 97 12.98 -24.01 -16.38
C SER A 97 11.70 -23.38 -15.80
N PRO A 98 10.92 -24.09 -14.95
CA PRO A 98 9.61 -23.65 -14.44
C PRO A 98 9.71 -22.52 -13.39
N ILE A 99 10.81 -21.78 -13.38
CA ILE A 99 11.13 -20.73 -12.41
C ILE A 99 10.03 -19.66 -12.37
N GLY A 100 9.48 -19.26 -13.52
CA GLY A 100 8.44 -18.24 -13.58
C GLY A 100 7.17 -18.65 -12.81
N GLY A 101 6.66 -19.86 -13.06
CA GLY A 101 5.50 -20.39 -12.35
C GLY A 101 5.77 -20.60 -10.85
N LYS A 102 6.97 -21.09 -10.50
CA LYS A 102 7.38 -21.23 -9.08
C LYS A 102 7.52 -19.88 -8.38
N PHE A 103 8.08 -18.87 -9.04
CA PHE A 103 8.18 -17.52 -8.52
C PHE A 103 6.79 -16.90 -8.31
N ALA A 104 5.87 -17.05 -9.27
CA ALA A 104 4.50 -16.62 -9.12
C ALA A 104 3.80 -17.31 -7.93
N ALA A 105 4.05 -18.61 -7.72
CA ALA A 105 3.54 -19.33 -6.56
C ALA A 105 4.13 -18.82 -5.24
N ILE A 106 5.44 -18.51 -5.19
CA ILE A 106 6.10 -17.91 -4.02
C ILE A 106 5.46 -16.57 -3.66
N LEU A 107 5.18 -15.71 -4.64
CA LEU A 107 4.54 -14.41 -4.38
C LEU A 107 3.14 -14.55 -3.75
N GLN A 108 2.46 -15.69 -3.95
CA GLN A 108 1.12 -15.94 -3.44
C GLN A 108 1.07 -16.57 -2.05
N THR A 109 2.21 -16.94 -1.45
CA THR A 109 2.25 -17.48 -0.08
C THR A 109 1.85 -16.42 0.95
N GLU A 110 1.44 -16.85 2.14
CA GLU A 110 0.99 -15.96 3.21
C GLU A 110 2.11 -15.00 3.64
N GLU A 111 3.33 -15.50 3.75
CA GLU A 111 4.52 -14.74 4.12
C GLU A 111 4.85 -13.67 3.08
N SER A 112 4.85 -14.04 1.79
CA SER A 112 5.10 -13.12 0.69
C SER A 112 4.01 -12.05 0.60
N GLN A 113 2.74 -12.44 0.72
CA GLN A 113 1.62 -11.49 0.73
C GLN A 113 1.72 -10.52 1.93
N GLY A 114 2.18 -11.00 3.08
CA GLY A 114 2.49 -10.17 4.24
C GLY A 114 3.62 -9.17 3.99
N LEU A 115 4.70 -9.59 3.31
CA LEU A 115 5.80 -8.70 2.92
C LEU A 115 5.37 -7.66 1.89
N LEU A 116 4.59 -8.06 0.88
CA LEU A 116 4.06 -7.18 -0.16
C LEU A 116 3.15 -6.11 0.46
N ALA A 117 2.33 -6.47 1.45
CA ALA A 117 1.51 -5.51 2.19
C ALA A 117 2.35 -4.44 2.90
N LYS A 118 3.45 -4.84 3.55
CA LYS A 118 4.34 -3.92 4.28
C LYS A 118 4.98 -2.87 3.37
N ILE A 119 5.16 -3.18 2.08
CA ILE A 119 5.69 -2.23 1.09
C ILE A 119 4.59 -1.47 0.33
N GLY A 120 3.34 -1.53 0.79
CA GLY A 120 2.24 -0.73 0.25
C GLY A 120 1.55 -1.34 -0.98
N LEU A 121 1.64 -2.66 -1.17
CA LEU A 121 0.84 -3.39 -2.16
C LEU A 121 -0.42 -3.96 -1.53
N VAL A 122 -1.45 -4.14 -2.34
CA VAL A 122 -2.73 -4.71 -1.92
C VAL A 122 -2.65 -6.24 -1.98
N PRO A 123 -2.82 -6.96 -0.87
CA PRO A 123 -2.79 -8.42 -0.87
C PRO A 123 -3.97 -9.03 -1.63
N LEU A 124 -3.72 -10.18 -2.27
CA LEU A 124 -4.73 -10.95 -2.99
C LEU A 124 -5.85 -11.46 -2.06
N ARG A 125 -5.55 -11.63 -0.77
CA ARG A 125 -6.45 -12.17 0.25
C ARG A 125 -6.28 -11.39 1.55
N PRO A 126 -7.30 -11.30 2.43
CA PRO A 126 -7.13 -10.73 3.76
C PRO A 126 -5.99 -11.45 4.49
N LEU A 127 -5.04 -10.68 5.03
CA LEU A 127 -3.96 -11.25 5.83
C LEU A 127 -4.51 -11.61 7.21
N LYS A 128 -4.11 -12.77 7.74
CA LYS A 128 -4.30 -13.02 9.17
C LYS A 128 -3.41 -12.04 9.92
N SER A 129 -3.97 -11.34 10.91
CA SER A 129 -3.15 -10.58 11.85
C SER A 129 -2.10 -11.52 12.42
N PRO A 130 -0.82 -11.10 12.54
CA PRO A 130 0.14 -11.89 13.26
C PRO A 130 -0.44 -12.08 14.66
N SER A 131 -0.75 -13.33 15.03
CA SER A 131 -1.01 -13.67 16.42
C SER A 131 0.20 -13.13 17.19
N ALA A 132 -0.04 -12.29 18.19
CA ALA A 132 1.01 -11.86 19.09
C ALA A 132 1.58 -13.11 19.76
N THR A 133 2.60 -13.72 19.15
CA THR A 133 3.47 -14.67 19.83
C THR A 133 4.20 -13.82 20.86
N PRO A 134 3.99 -14.04 22.17
CA PRO A 134 4.76 -13.33 23.17
C PRO A 134 6.23 -13.61 22.88
N LEU A 135 7.02 -12.55 22.78
CA LEU A 135 8.46 -12.69 22.90
C LEU A 135 8.68 -13.29 24.30
N VAL A 136 9.09 -14.55 24.33
CA VAL A 136 9.55 -15.18 25.58
C VAL A 136 10.78 -14.39 26.00
N GLU A 137 10.61 -13.61 27.06
CA GLU A 137 11.68 -12.91 27.77
C GLU A 137 12.62 -13.96 28.34
N THR A 138 13.68 -14.28 27.59
CA THR A 138 14.81 -15.05 28.13
C THR A 138 15.68 -14.10 28.92
N ASP A 139 15.25 -13.76 30.13
CA ASP A 139 16.09 -13.11 31.12
C ASP A 139 16.18 -14.02 32.34
N ASN A 140 17.19 -14.90 32.30
CA ASN A 140 17.83 -15.53 33.46
C ASN A 140 18.92 -16.48 32.97
N LEU A 141 20.10 -15.93 32.69
CA LEU A 141 21.35 -16.67 32.86
C LEU A 141 22.00 -16.18 34.16
N PRO A 142 22.39 -17.07 35.09
CA PRO A 142 23.17 -16.67 36.25
C PRO A 142 24.58 -16.28 35.79
N GLN A 143 25.02 -15.09 36.19
CA GLN A 143 26.40 -14.63 36.02
C GLN A 143 27.34 -15.43 36.96
N PRO A 144 28.60 -15.67 36.56
CA PRO A 144 29.59 -16.43 37.32
C PRO A 144 30.08 -15.73 38.60
#